data_AF-A0A833VR30-F1
#
_entry.id   AF-A0A833VR30-F1
#
_cell.length_a   1.000
_cell.length_b   1.000
_cell.length_c   1.000
_cell.angle_alpha   90.00
_cell.angle_beta   90.00
_cell.angle_gamma   90.00
#
_symmetry.space_group_name_H-M   'P 1'
#
loop_
_entity.id
_entity.type
_entity.pdbx_description
1 polymer ?
#
loop_
_entity_poly.entity_id
_entity_poly.type
_entity_poly.pdbx_seq_one_letter_code
_entity_poly.pdbx_strand_id
1 'polypeptide(L)'
;MTTAARPTFEPARGGQGRGEKDLSAISKQYSSRDLPSHTKLKYREHGQGTIEELRNRDFRKELEEREREREREKDKSSNRRMLEPPRETSATSIAKRQKIDQVPTASLDADDPLDDDDSESESDEDDTAALLAELQRIKKERAAEQAKKLALS
;
A
#
# COMPACT_ATOMS: atom_id res chain seq x y z
N MET A 1 8.82 34.11 -43.78
CA MET A 1 8.67 33.84 -42.33
C MET A 1 9.68 32.77 -41.96
N THR A 2 10.55 33.01 -40.98
CA THR A 2 11.51 32.01 -40.49
C THR A 2 10.95 31.30 -39.26
N THR A 3 10.92 29.97 -39.24
CA THR A 3 10.37 29.17 -38.14
C THR A 3 11.45 28.87 -37.10
N ALA A 4 11.44 29.57 -35.96
CA ALA A 4 12.38 29.33 -34.86
C ALA A 4 12.07 28.04 -34.06
N ALA A 5 10.83 27.57 -34.12
CA ALA A 5 10.43 26.30 -33.51
C ALA A 5 11.01 25.13 -34.34
N ARG A 6 11.88 24.34 -33.73
CA ARG A 6 12.50 23.14 -34.33
C ARG A 6 12.50 21.98 -33.34
N PRO A 7 12.24 20.74 -33.79
CA PRO A 7 12.35 19.56 -32.94
C PRO A 7 13.82 19.29 -32.57
N THR A 8 14.04 18.64 -31.43
CA THR A 8 15.36 18.14 -31.01
C THR A 8 15.53 16.70 -31.50
N PHE A 9 16.37 16.48 -32.50
CA PHE A 9 16.68 15.13 -33.00
C PHE A 9 17.82 14.46 -32.22
N GLU A 10 18.72 15.25 -31.65
CA GLU A 10 19.82 14.77 -30.80
C GLU A 10 19.69 15.37 -29.40
N PRO A 11 19.73 14.55 -28.33
CA PRO A 11 19.68 15.04 -26.96
C PRO A 11 21.03 15.65 -26.54
N ALA A 12 21.00 16.52 -25.53
CA ALA A 12 22.22 17.04 -24.92
C ALA A 12 23.03 15.91 -24.27
N ARG A 13 24.35 15.92 -24.47
CA ARG A 13 25.27 14.94 -23.86
C ARG A 13 25.77 15.46 -22.52
N GLY A 14 25.76 14.60 -21.50
CA GLY A 14 26.43 14.86 -20.23
C GLY A 14 27.96 14.84 -20.36
N GLY A 15 28.65 15.30 -19.33
CA GLY A 15 30.11 15.32 -19.25
C GLY A 15 30.75 16.69 -19.49
N GLN A 16 30.02 17.79 -19.53
CA GLN A 16 30.54 19.17 -19.71
C GLN A 16 30.05 20.15 -18.64
N GLY A 17 29.14 19.72 -17.77
CA GLY A 17 28.49 20.52 -16.74
C GLY A 17 29.23 20.53 -15.40
N ARG A 18 28.56 21.12 -14.39
CA ARG A 18 29.09 21.19 -13.02
C ARG A 18 29.29 19.79 -12.45
N GLY A 19 30.48 19.53 -11.91
CA GLY A 19 30.80 18.27 -11.24
C GLY A 19 31.14 17.09 -12.16
N GLU A 20 31.20 17.29 -13.49
CA GLU A 20 31.35 16.17 -14.43
C GLU A 20 32.77 15.97 -15.00
N LYS A 21 33.64 17.00 -14.97
CA LYS A 21 35.01 16.93 -15.52
C LYS A 21 36.09 17.29 -14.50
N ASP A 22 36.15 18.57 -14.15
CA ASP A 22 37.21 19.11 -13.31
C ASP A 22 36.67 19.46 -11.93
N LEU A 23 37.07 18.65 -10.95
CA LEU A 23 36.90 18.95 -9.53
C LEU A 23 37.76 20.14 -9.08
N SER A 24 38.69 20.63 -9.92
CA SER A 24 39.54 21.79 -9.59
C SER A 24 38.89 23.14 -9.90
N ALA A 25 37.90 23.18 -10.78
CA ALA A 25 37.11 24.38 -11.11
C ALA A 25 35.74 24.34 -10.41
N ILE A 26 35.70 23.87 -9.16
CA ILE A 26 34.47 23.77 -8.38
C ILE A 26 33.95 25.17 -8.08
N SER A 27 32.73 25.43 -8.53
CA SER A 27 31.97 26.62 -8.16
C SER A 27 31.60 26.58 -6.69
N LYS A 28 31.57 27.75 -6.04
CA LYS A 28 31.06 27.90 -4.67
C LYS A 28 29.52 27.91 -4.60
N GLN A 29 28.84 27.80 -5.74
CA GLN A 29 27.39 27.77 -5.83
C GLN A 29 26.88 26.37 -5.48
N TYR A 30 25.97 26.30 -4.52
CA TYR A 30 25.24 25.09 -4.13
C TYR A 30 23.73 25.37 -4.10
N SER A 31 22.93 24.38 -4.43
CA SER A 31 21.48 24.43 -4.32
C SER A 31 21.03 24.15 -2.88
N SER A 32 19.81 24.57 -2.50
CA SER A 32 19.21 24.17 -1.22
C SER A 32 19.09 22.64 -1.08
N ARG A 33 19.00 21.93 -2.21
CA ARG A 33 18.94 20.47 -2.29
C ARG A 33 20.29 19.77 -2.08
N ASP A 34 21.39 20.51 -2.24
CA ASP A 34 22.75 19.98 -2.07
C ASP A 34 23.26 20.13 -0.63
N LEU A 35 22.44 20.69 0.28
CA LEU A 35 22.79 20.73 1.69
C LEU A 35 22.85 19.32 2.28
N PRO A 36 23.69 19.08 3.31
CA PRO A 36 23.81 17.78 3.94
C PRO A 36 22.44 17.24 4.41
N SER A 37 22.00 16.15 3.79
CA SER A 37 20.80 15.40 4.15
C SER A 37 21.08 13.91 3.98
N HIS A 38 20.46 13.07 4.83
CA HIS A 38 20.65 11.62 4.84
C HIS A 38 22.12 11.18 4.80
N THR A 39 22.95 11.76 5.67
CA THR A 39 24.39 11.50 5.75
C THR A 39 24.76 10.11 6.27
N LYS A 40 23.77 9.29 6.64
CA LYS A 40 23.95 7.96 7.22
C LYS A 40 23.19 6.92 6.41
N LEU A 41 23.92 6.00 5.79
CA LEU A 41 23.34 4.86 5.09
C LEU A 41 22.82 3.84 6.11
N LYS A 42 21.58 3.38 5.91
CA LYS A 42 21.01 2.26 6.68
C LYS A 42 21.48 0.96 6.07
N TYR A 43 21.88 0.02 6.91
CA TYR A 43 22.19 -1.36 6.50
C TYR A 43 20.98 -2.24 6.77
N ARG A 44 20.92 -3.39 6.07
CA ARG A 44 19.92 -4.42 6.35
C ARG A 44 20.29 -5.08 7.67
N GLU A 45 19.37 -5.06 8.63
CA GLU A 45 19.50 -5.80 9.88
C GLU A 45 19.16 -7.29 9.67
N HIS A 46 19.52 -8.12 10.64
CA HIS A 46 19.13 -9.53 10.65
C HIS A 46 17.61 -9.70 10.50
N GLY A 47 17.17 -10.59 9.61
CA GLY A 47 15.76 -10.79 9.27
C GLY A 47 15.21 -9.85 8.18
N GLN A 48 15.96 -8.81 7.77
CA GLN A 48 15.60 -7.94 6.64
C GLN A 48 16.16 -8.41 5.29
N GLY A 49 16.62 -9.67 5.22
CA GLY A 49 17.28 -10.24 4.05
C GLY A 49 18.71 -9.75 3.92
N THR A 50 19.52 -9.99 4.95
CA THR A 50 20.97 -9.75 4.89
C THR A 50 21.60 -10.64 3.80
N ILE A 51 22.76 -10.23 3.30
CA ILE A 51 23.47 -10.97 2.25
C ILE A 51 23.80 -12.41 2.71
N GLU A 52 24.12 -12.57 3.99
CA GLU A 52 24.43 -13.87 4.59
C GLU A 52 23.21 -14.81 4.64
N GLU A 53 22.04 -14.29 5.02
CA GLU A 53 20.79 -15.05 5.00
C GLU A 53 20.40 -15.46 3.58
N LEU A 54 20.51 -14.55 2.61
CA LEU A 54 20.18 -14.82 1.23
C LEU A 54 21.14 -15.84 0.60
N ARG A 55 22.42 -15.82 0.98
CA ARG A 55 23.43 -16.76 0.47
C ARG A 55 23.14 -18.20 0.87
N ASN A 56 22.56 -18.39 2.06
CA ASN A 56 22.26 -19.72 2.61
C ASN A 56 20.84 -20.20 2.28
N ARG A 57 20.03 -19.42 1.56
CA ARG A 57 18.61 -19.70 1.32
C ARG A 57 18.37 -20.32 -0.06
N ASP A 58 17.64 -21.43 -0.07
CA ASP A 58 17.20 -22.10 -1.31
C ASP A 58 15.89 -21.49 -1.84
N PHE A 59 16.00 -20.41 -2.62
CA PHE A 59 14.82 -19.69 -3.14
C PHE A 59 13.90 -20.56 -4.00
N ARG A 60 14.44 -21.55 -4.71
CA ARG A 60 13.63 -22.42 -5.58
C ARG A 60 12.63 -23.25 -4.77
N LYS A 61 13.06 -23.78 -3.64
CA LYS A 61 12.22 -24.60 -2.76
C LYS A 61 11.19 -23.75 -2.02
N GLU A 62 11.63 -22.61 -1.49
CA GLU A 62 10.74 -21.66 -0.80
C GLU A 62 9.64 -21.13 -1.73
N LEU A 63 10.00 -20.81 -2.98
CA LEU A 63 9.05 -20.36 -4.00
C LEU A 63 8.02 -21.45 -4.29
N GLU A 64 8.44 -22.67 -4.55
CA GLU A 64 7.53 -23.78 -4.85
C GLU A 64 6.58 -24.09 -3.67
N GLU A 65 7.08 -24.03 -2.44
CA GLU A 65 6.27 -24.22 -1.24
C GLU A 65 5.22 -23.11 -1.07
N ARG A 66 5.63 -21.85 -1.26
CA ARG A 66 4.74 -20.69 -1.17
C ARG A 66 3.71 -20.67 -2.29
N GLU A 67 4.06 -21.12 -3.49
CA GLU A 67 3.13 -21.32 -4.60
C GLU A 67 2.11 -22.42 -4.30
N ARG A 68 2.56 -23.56 -3.78
CA ARG A 68 1.67 -24.66 -3.38
C ARG A 68 0.70 -24.25 -2.28
N GLU A 69 1.14 -23.45 -1.31
CA GLU A 69 0.27 -22.93 -0.26
C GLU A 69 -0.78 -21.95 -0.82
N ARG A 70 -0.37 -21.01 -1.69
CA ARG A 70 -1.28 -20.11 -2.40
C ARG A 70 -2.30 -20.86 -3.24
N GLU A 71 -1.88 -21.92 -3.94
CA GLU A 71 -2.76 -22.74 -4.76
C GLU A 71 -3.81 -23.45 -3.89
N ARG A 72 -3.40 -24.02 -2.76
CA ARG A 72 -4.33 -24.61 -1.78
C ARG A 72 -5.30 -23.58 -1.19
N GLU A 73 -4.84 -22.35 -0.93
CA GLU A 73 -5.71 -21.26 -0.46
C GLU A 73 -6.70 -20.83 -1.54
N LYS A 74 -6.25 -20.74 -2.79
CA LYS A 74 -7.10 -20.46 -3.95
C LYS A 74 -8.15 -21.56 -4.16
N ASP A 75 -7.79 -22.82 -4.02
CA ASP A 75 -8.74 -23.93 -4.13
C ASP A 75 -9.73 -23.95 -2.97
N LYS A 76 -9.29 -23.67 -1.74
CA LYS A 76 -10.18 -23.53 -0.58
C LYS A 76 -11.14 -22.34 -0.72
N SER A 77 -10.65 -21.20 -1.22
CA SER A 77 -11.49 -20.02 -1.45
C SER A 77 -12.43 -20.20 -2.65
N SER A 78 -12.01 -20.91 -3.69
CA SER A 78 -12.84 -21.31 -4.84
C SER A 78 -13.92 -22.31 -4.41
N ASN A 79 -13.57 -23.35 -3.65
CA ASN A 79 -14.55 -24.27 -3.06
C ASN A 79 -15.50 -23.57 -2.09
N ARG A 80 -15.03 -22.59 -1.31
CA ARG A 80 -15.91 -21.78 -0.44
C ARG A 80 -16.88 -20.91 -1.24
N ARG A 81 -16.50 -20.43 -2.44
CA ARG A 81 -17.42 -19.75 -3.38
C ARG A 81 -18.36 -20.70 -4.11
N MET A 82 -18.03 -21.99 -4.21
CA MET A 82 -18.88 -23.03 -4.82
C MET A 82 -19.83 -23.73 -3.82
N LEU A 83 -19.55 -23.66 -2.52
CA LEU A 83 -20.38 -24.24 -1.45
C LEU A 83 -21.39 -23.26 -0.84
N GLU A 84 -21.42 -21.99 -1.27
CA GLU A 84 -22.53 -21.09 -0.94
C GLU A 84 -23.71 -21.42 -1.87
N PRO A 85 -24.86 -21.88 -1.35
CA PRO A 85 -26.02 -22.11 -2.20
C PRO A 85 -26.43 -20.75 -2.81
N PRO A 86 -26.77 -20.68 -4.12
CA PRO A 86 -27.27 -19.45 -4.70
C PRO A 86 -28.53 -19.06 -3.92
N ARG A 87 -28.43 -18.00 -3.11
CA ARG A 87 -29.60 -17.34 -2.57
C ARG A 87 -30.36 -16.79 -3.75
N GLU A 88 -31.50 -17.42 -4.06
CA GLU A 88 -32.50 -16.94 -5.01
C GLU A 88 -33.00 -15.57 -4.54
N THR A 89 -32.30 -14.50 -4.94
CA THR A 89 -32.88 -13.16 -4.97
C THR A 89 -33.12 -12.81 -6.42
N SER A 90 -34.39 -12.97 -6.80
CA SER A 90 -35.09 -12.26 -7.86
C SER A 90 -34.35 -12.04 -9.18
N ALA A 91 -34.81 -12.81 -10.16
CA ALA A 91 -34.82 -12.41 -11.56
C ALA A 91 -35.43 -11.01 -11.73
N THR A 92 -34.60 -9.96 -11.81
CA THR A 92 -34.92 -8.70 -12.51
C THR A 92 -33.68 -7.80 -12.57
N SER A 93 -32.92 -7.85 -13.67
CA SER A 93 -32.19 -6.70 -14.29
C SER A 93 -31.15 -7.14 -15.34
N ILE A 94 -31.51 -8.02 -16.28
CA ILE A 94 -30.63 -8.39 -17.42
C ILE A 94 -30.75 -7.40 -18.61
N ALA A 95 -31.61 -6.38 -18.55
CA ALA A 95 -31.77 -5.44 -19.66
C ALA A 95 -31.79 -3.99 -19.17
N LYS A 96 -30.58 -3.42 -18.95
CA LYS A 96 -30.22 -1.99 -19.00
C LYS A 96 -28.95 -1.76 -18.16
N ARG A 97 -27.79 -2.21 -18.65
CA ARG A 97 -26.54 -1.48 -18.38
C ARG A 97 -26.14 -0.82 -19.67
N GLN A 98 -26.52 0.45 -19.74
CA GLN A 98 -26.15 1.38 -20.77
C GLN A 98 -24.62 1.35 -20.93
N LYS A 99 -24.21 1.18 -22.17
CA LYS A 99 -22.91 1.53 -22.68
C LYS A 99 -22.74 3.04 -22.48
N ILE A 100 -22.22 3.43 -21.32
CA ILE A 100 -21.80 4.80 -21.02
C ILE A 100 -20.28 4.79 -21.03
N ASP A 101 -19.77 5.42 -22.08
CA ASP A 101 -18.44 6.00 -22.26
C ASP A 101 -17.29 5.46 -21.41
N GLN A 102 -16.35 4.84 -22.13
CA GLN A 102 -14.93 5.03 -21.85
C GLN A 102 -14.64 6.52 -21.90
N VAL A 103 -14.64 7.18 -20.74
CA VAL A 103 -14.07 8.52 -20.61
C VAL A 103 -12.57 8.37 -20.90
N PRO A 104 -12.00 9.04 -21.92
CA PRO A 104 -10.56 8.99 -22.12
C PRO A 104 -9.91 9.55 -20.86
N THR A 105 -8.93 8.84 -20.33
CA THR A 105 -8.18 9.15 -19.09
C THR A 105 -7.33 10.43 -19.18
N ALA A 106 -7.65 11.33 -20.12
CA ALA A 106 -6.90 12.53 -20.46
C ALA A 106 -7.52 13.83 -19.92
N SER A 107 -8.59 13.75 -19.11
CA SER A 107 -9.23 14.93 -18.49
C SER A 107 -9.31 14.86 -16.96
N LEU A 108 -8.54 13.98 -16.33
CA LEU A 108 -8.32 14.04 -14.88
C LEU A 108 -7.25 15.11 -14.63
N ASP A 109 -7.70 16.29 -14.20
CA ASP A 109 -6.87 17.39 -13.71
C ASP A 109 -6.01 16.90 -12.53
N ALA A 110 -4.71 17.13 -12.60
CA ALA A 110 -3.71 16.52 -11.72
C ALA A 110 -3.26 17.42 -10.56
N ASP A 111 -3.93 18.57 -10.38
CA ASP A 111 -3.58 19.58 -9.37
C ASP A 111 -4.74 19.87 -8.38
N ASP A 112 -5.58 18.89 -8.06
CA ASP A 112 -6.51 19.01 -6.91
C ASP A 112 -5.81 18.48 -5.64
N PRO A 113 -5.36 19.35 -4.71
CA PRO A 113 -4.76 18.91 -3.47
C PRO A 113 -5.85 18.28 -2.59
N LEU A 114 -5.75 16.98 -2.35
CA LEU A 114 -6.44 16.32 -1.25
C LEU A 114 -5.83 16.84 0.06
N ASP A 115 -6.41 17.92 0.57
CA ASP A 115 -6.21 18.41 1.93
C ASP A 115 -6.99 17.52 2.90
N ASP A 116 -6.44 16.34 3.20
CA ASP A 116 -6.82 15.52 4.35
C ASP A 116 -5.69 15.62 5.39
N ASP A 117 -5.56 16.80 6.00
CA ASP A 117 -4.88 16.97 7.29
C ASP A 117 -5.82 16.47 8.40
N ASP A 118 -5.95 15.16 8.53
CA ASP A 118 -6.47 14.49 9.74
C ASP A 118 -5.28 13.82 10.45
N SER A 119 -4.40 14.67 10.98
CA SER A 119 -3.36 14.29 11.93
C SER A 119 -3.98 14.07 13.32
N GLU A 120 -4.65 12.92 13.51
CA GLU A 120 -5.07 12.43 14.83
C GLU A 120 -3.82 12.01 15.63
N SER A 121 -3.28 13.00 16.34
CA SER A 121 -2.27 12.91 17.38
C SER A 121 -2.64 11.88 18.46
N GLU A 122 -1.71 10.94 18.70
CA GLU A 122 -1.58 10.01 19.85
C GLU A 122 -2.52 10.28 21.04
N SER A 123 -3.52 9.40 21.19
CA SER A 123 -4.37 9.29 22.38
C SER A 123 -3.96 8.04 23.15
N ASP A 124 -3.59 8.21 24.43
CA ASP A 124 -3.00 7.21 25.32
C ASP A 124 -3.66 5.82 25.21
N GLU A 125 -2.94 4.85 24.64
CA GLU A 125 -3.40 3.49 24.33
C GLU A 125 -3.91 2.73 25.57
N ASP A 126 -3.46 3.12 26.77
CA ASP A 126 -3.90 2.57 28.06
C ASP A 126 -5.38 2.88 28.39
N ASP A 127 -5.89 4.07 28.05
CA ASP A 127 -7.27 4.46 28.31
C ASP A 127 -8.27 3.72 27.40
N THR A 128 -7.86 3.45 26.15
CA THR A 128 -8.67 2.69 25.18
C THR A 128 -8.72 1.19 25.54
N ALA A 129 -7.60 0.63 26.01
CA ALA A 129 -7.52 -0.75 26.47
C ALA A 129 -8.37 -0.98 27.74
N ALA A 130 -8.35 -0.03 28.68
CA ALA A 130 -9.18 -0.07 29.88
C ALA A 130 -10.69 -0.08 29.53
N LEU A 131 -11.11 0.78 28.60
CA LEU A 131 -12.51 0.89 28.16
C LEU A 131 -13.01 -0.38 27.45
N LEU A 132 -12.19 -1.04 26.62
CA LEU A 132 -12.55 -2.31 25.97
C LEU A 132 -12.65 -3.47 26.97
N ALA A 133 -11.80 -3.50 28.00
CA ALA A 133 -11.87 -4.51 29.05
C ALA A 133 -13.16 -4.38 29.90
N GLU A 134 -13.57 -3.15 30.22
CA GLU A 134 -14.80 -2.89 30.95
C GLU A 134 -16.06 -3.25 30.15
N LEU A 135 -16.09 -2.95 28.85
CA LEU A 135 -17.18 -3.38 27.96
C LEU A 135 -17.29 -4.90 27.85
N GLN A 136 -16.17 -5.63 27.81
CA GLN A 136 -16.18 -7.09 27.83
C GLN A 136 -16.70 -7.64 29.16
N ARG A 137 -16.39 -6.99 30.29
CA ARG A 137 -16.92 -7.35 31.61
C ARG A 137 -18.44 -7.18 31.66
N ILE A 138 -18.96 -6.03 31.24
CA ILE A 138 -20.41 -5.74 31.17
C ILE A 138 -21.14 -6.72 30.24
N LYS A 139 -20.54 -7.04 29.08
CA LYS A 139 -21.14 -7.97 28.11
C LYS A 139 -21.24 -9.40 28.65
N LYS A 140 -20.22 -9.86 29.37
CA LYS A 140 -20.22 -11.19 30.03
C LYS A 140 -21.23 -11.24 31.16
N GLU A 141 -21.32 -10.20 31.98
CA GLU A 141 -22.28 -10.11 33.09
C GLU A 141 -23.72 -10.11 32.57
N ARG A 142 -24.03 -9.30 31.54
CA ARG A 142 -25.36 -9.31 30.91
C ARG A 142 -25.71 -10.64 30.26
N ALA A 143 -24.77 -11.29 29.57
CA ALA A 143 -25.04 -12.59 28.96
C ALA A 143 -25.34 -13.66 30.03
N ALA A 144 -24.62 -13.63 31.15
CA ALA A 144 -24.87 -14.52 32.28
C ALA A 144 -26.20 -14.22 32.99
N GLU A 145 -26.54 -12.95 33.17
CA GLU A 145 -27.81 -12.52 33.75
C GLU A 145 -29.00 -12.87 32.84
N GLN A 146 -28.86 -12.69 31.52
CA GLN A 146 -29.86 -13.11 30.53
C GLN A 146 -30.03 -14.63 30.51
N ALA A 147 -28.94 -15.39 30.55
CA ALA A 147 -29.00 -16.85 30.64
C ALA A 147 -29.65 -17.32 31.94
N LYS A 148 -29.32 -16.69 33.08
CA LYS A 148 -29.97 -16.97 34.37
C LYS A 148 -31.46 -16.61 34.35
N LYS A 149 -31.83 -15.47 33.76
CA LYS A 149 -33.22 -15.03 33.61
C LYS A 149 -34.03 -15.95 32.71
N LEU A 150 -33.42 -16.48 31.65
CA LEU A 150 -34.05 -17.48 30.77
C LEU A 150 -34.11 -18.88 31.39
N ALA A 151 -33.17 -19.23 32.27
CA ALA A 151 -33.18 -20.52 32.99
C ALA A 151 -34.08 -20.52 34.22
N LEU A 152 -34.40 -19.35 34.78
CA LEU A 152 -35.35 -19.15 35.89
C LEU A 152 -36.78 -18.85 35.39
N SER A 153 -36.95 -18.67 34.08
CA SER A 153 -38.24 -18.55 33.38
C SER A 153 -38.66 -19.90 32.80
#